data_AF-A0ABD3FSM4-F1
#
_entry.id   AF-A0ABD3FSM4-F1
#
_cell.length_a   1.000
_cell.length_b   1.000
_cell.length_c   1.000
_cell.angle_alpha   90.00
_cell.angle_beta   90.00
_cell.angle_gamma   90.00
#
_symmetry.space_group_name_H-M   'P 1'
#
loop_
_entity.id
_entity.type
_entity.pdbx_description
1 polymer ?
#
loop_
_entity_poly.entity_id
_entity_poly.type
_entity_poly.pdbx_seq_one_letter_code
_entity_poly.pdbx_strand_id
1 'polypeptide(L)'
;MTYYLLGRWCIAIADLTWLERKAAALLFGKPPESSYDEALKFLLKADEVATEVWKERLLAIAQVYHKKKDYPAARTWVHKALALPTGLEEDEISHEKAQALLKKL
;
A
#
# COMPACT_ATOMS: atom_id res chain seq x y z
N MET A 1 -3.57 13.73 -0.26
CA MET A 1 -4.61 12.70 0.03
C MET A 1 -5.11 11.99 -1.24
N THR A 2 -5.50 12.69 -2.31
CA THR A 2 -6.08 12.09 -3.53
C THR A 2 -5.24 10.97 -4.16
N TYR A 3 -3.95 11.21 -4.38
CA TYR A 3 -3.05 10.18 -4.94
C TYR A 3 -2.92 8.95 -4.04
N TYR A 4 -2.95 9.14 -2.72
CA TYR A 4 -2.89 8.02 -1.78
C TYR A 4 -4.13 7.14 -1.91
N LEU A 5 -5.33 7.74 -1.96
CA LEU A 5 -6.58 7.00 -2.13
C LEU A 5 -6.63 6.27 -3.47
N LEU A 6 -6.15 6.88 -4.55
CA LEU A 6 -6.02 6.22 -5.86
C LEU A 6 -5.07 5.02 -5.78
N GLY A 7 -3.91 5.18 -5.13
CA GLY A 7 -2.98 4.08 -4.90
C GLY A 7 -3.61 2.92 -4.11
N ARG A 8 -4.36 3.23 -3.04
CA ARG A 8 -5.11 2.24 -2.25
C ARG A 8 -6.18 1.52 -3.06
N TRP A 9 -6.89 2.25 -3.92
CA TRP A 9 -7.87 1.68 -4.85
C TRP A 9 -7.20 0.71 -5.83
N CYS A 10 -6.07 1.10 -6.44
CA CYS A 10 -5.30 0.21 -7.32
C CYS A 10 -4.86 -1.07 -6.61
N ILE A 11 -4.41 -0.99 -5.35
CA ILE A 11 -4.09 -2.18 -4.54
C ILE A 11 -5.33 -3.07 -4.39
N ALA A 12 -6.46 -2.51 -3.98
CA ALA A 12 -7.69 -3.28 -3.76
C ALA A 12 -8.15 -3.99 -5.04
N ILE A 13 -8.07 -3.33 -6.20
CA ILE A 13 -8.41 -3.92 -7.49
C ILE A 13 -7.39 -4.97 -7.92
N ALA A 14 -6.09 -4.75 -7.69
CA ALA A 14 -5.04 -5.72 -8.00
C ALA A 14 -5.12 -6.98 -7.12
N ASP A 15 -5.56 -6.82 -5.87
CA ASP A 15 -5.68 -7.90 -4.88
C ASP A 15 -6.86 -8.84 -5.13
N LEU A 16 -7.84 -8.44 -5.95
CA LEU A 16 -8.99 -9.29 -6.27
C LEU A 16 -8.55 -10.62 -6.87
N THR A 17 -8.88 -11.70 -6.17
CA THR A 17 -8.72 -13.07 -6.62
C THR A 17 -9.65 -13.37 -7.80
N TRP A 18 -9.38 -14.45 -8.52
CA TRP A 18 -10.24 -14.89 -9.62
C TRP A 18 -11.70 -15.12 -9.19
N LEU A 19 -11.91 -15.65 -7.97
CA LEU A 19 -13.25 -15.90 -7.44
C LEU A 19 -13.98 -14.59 -7.13
N GLU A 20 -13.30 -13.64 -6.47
CA GLU A 20 -13.88 -12.32 -6.17
C GLU A 20 -14.20 -11.56 -7.46
N ARG A 21 -13.34 -11.64 -8.48
CA ARG A 21 -13.61 -11.05 -9.81
C ARG A 21 -14.86 -11.64 -10.45
N LYS A 22 -15.07 -12.95 -10.34
CA LYS A 22 -16.29 -13.61 -10.85
C LYS A 22 -17.54 -13.17 -10.10
N ALA A 23 -17.47 -13.09 -8.78
CA ALA A 23 -18.59 -12.63 -7.96
C ALA A 23 -18.94 -11.17 -8.28
N ALA A 24 -17.94 -10.29 -8.38
CA ALA A 24 -18.13 -8.90 -8.79
C ALA A 24 -18.74 -8.79 -10.20
N ALA A 25 -18.25 -9.60 -11.14
CA ALA A 25 -18.79 -9.66 -12.51
C ALA A 25 -20.28 -9.99 -12.56
N LEU A 26 -20.73 -10.92 -11.72
CA LEU A 26 -22.12 -11.33 -11.65
C LEU A 26 -23.04 -10.24 -11.07
N LEU A 27 -22.58 -9.55 -10.02
CA LEU A 27 -23.39 -8.57 -9.28
C LEU A 27 -23.37 -7.18 -9.92
N PHE A 28 -22.23 -6.75 -10.46
CA PHE A 28 -21.97 -5.36 -10.84
C PHE A 28 -21.44 -5.20 -12.27
N GLY A 29 -21.34 -6.29 -13.03
CA GLY A 29 -20.67 -6.30 -14.34
C GLY A 29 -19.14 -6.36 -14.22
N LYS A 30 -18.44 -6.36 -15.36
CA LYS A 30 -16.98 -6.59 -15.40
C LYS A 30 -16.25 -5.65 -14.42
N PRO A 31 -15.56 -6.17 -13.39
CA PRO A 31 -14.84 -5.32 -12.46
C PRO A 31 -13.69 -4.60 -13.17
N PRO A 32 -13.31 -3.40 -12.72
CA PRO A 32 -12.17 -2.69 -13.27
C PRO A 32 -10.88 -3.51 -13.10
N GLU A 33 -9.87 -3.15 -13.89
CA GLU A 33 -8.53 -3.73 -13.83
C GLU A 33 -7.55 -2.65 -13.36
N SER A 34 -6.59 -3.07 -12.55
CA SER A 34 -5.46 -2.25 -12.13
C SER A 34 -4.31 -3.14 -11.66
N SER A 35 -3.16 -2.55 -11.39
CA SER A 35 -1.93 -3.27 -11.08
C SER A 35 -1.18 -2.68 -9.88
N TYR A 36 -0.25 -3.47 -9.33
CA TYR A 36 0.70 -2.98 -8.33
C TYR A 36 1.62 -1.87 -8.86
N ASP A 37 1.90 -1.83 -10.17
CA ASP A 37 2.69 -0.76 -10.78
C ASP A 37 1.93 0.58 -10.78
N GLU A 38 0.65 0.56 -11.13
CA GLU A 38 -0.21 1.75 -11.02
C GLU A 38 -0.36 2.20 -9.58
N ALA A 39 -0.57 1.27 -8.65
CA ALA A 39 -0.61 1.56 -7.23
C ALA A 39 0.68 2.27 -6.77
N LEU A 40 1.83 1.73 -7.15
CA LEU A 40 3.13 2.28 -6.77
C LEU A 40 3.33 3.69 -7.33
N LYS A 41 2.98 3.91 -8.61
CA LYS A 41 3.04 5.24 -9.25
C LYS A 41 2.24 6.27 -8.45
N PHE A 42 1.00 5.95 -8.08
CA PHE A 42 0.17 6.89 -7.33
C PHE A 42 0.65 7.08 -5.89
N LEU A 43 1.10 6.03 -5.21
CA LEU A 43 1.59 6.15 -3.83
C LEU A 43 2.90 6.93 -3.74
N LEU A 44 3.84 6.72 -4.68
CA LEU A 44 5.06 7.52 -4.77
C LEU A 44 4.74 8.98 -5.08
N LYS A 45 3.78 9.24 -5.98
CA LYS A 45 3.33 10.61 -6.22
C LYS A 45 2.69 11.23 -4.97
N ALA A 46 1.96 10.44 -4.20
CA ALA A 46 1.36 10.88 -2.94
C ALA A 46 2.42 11.27 -1.90
N ASP A 47 3.55 10.56 -1.85
CA ASP A 47 4.68 10.88 -0.99
C ASP A 47 5.42 12.15 -1.46
N GLU A 48 5.66 12.26 -2.77
CA GLU A 48 6.33 13.40 -3.41
C GLU A 48 5.63 14.74 -3.16
N VAL A 49 4.29 14.78 -3.22
CA VAL A 49 3.52 16.03 -3.09
C VAL A 49 3.04 16.33 -1.68
N ALA A 50 3.38 15.50 -0.70
CA ALA A 50 2.85 15.66 0.64
C ALA A 50 3.57 16.73 1.45
N THR A 51 2.79 17.52 2.19
CA THR A 51 3.31 18.51 3.15
C THR A 51 3.70 17.88 4.49
N GLU A 52 3.06 16.77 4.85
CA GLU A 52 3.34 15.99 6.05
C GLU A 52 3.50 14.53 5.67
N VAL A 53 4.28 13.73 6.42
CA VAL A 53 4.46 12.30 6.18
C VAL A 53 3.95 11.50 7.37
N TRP A 54 3.09 10.51 7.11
CA TRP A 54 2.50 9.61 8.11
C TRP A 54 2.83 8.15 7.81
N LYS A 55 2.84 7.32 8.86
CA LYS A 55 3.40 5.97 8.83
C LYS A 55 2.71 5.03 7.85
N GLU A 56 1.38 5.02 7.85
CA GLU A 56 0.56 4.16 6.99
C GLU A 56 0.83 4.40 5.49
N ARG A 57 1.17 5.63 5.06
CA ARG A 57 1.53 5.88 3.66
C ARG A 57 2.82 5.20 3.25
N LEU A 58 3.87 5.33 4.05
CA LEU A 58 5.15 4.70 3.77
C LEU A 58 5.01 3.17 3.80
N LEU A 59 4.19 2.66 4.73
CA LEU A 59 3.85 1.24 4.81
C LEU A 59 3.10 0.75 3.57
N ALA A 60 2.14 1.51 3.03
CA ALA A 60 1.45 1.13 1.79
C ALA A 60 2.42 0.97 0.61
N ILE A 61 3.42 1.86 0.48
CA ILE A 61 4.46 1.75 -0.55
C ILE A 61 5.28 0.46 -0.34
N ALA A 62 5.71 0.19 0.90
CA ALA A 62 6.45 -1.01 1.23
C ALA A 62 5.68 -2.32 0.92
N GLN A 63 4.39 -2.35 1.22
CA GLN A 63 3.52 -3.49 0.95
C GLN A 63 3.41 -3.77 -0.55
N VAL A 64 3.34 -2.72 -1.39
CA VAL A 64 3.31 -2.87 -2.84
C VAL A 64 4.63 -3.43 -3.37
N TYR A 65 5.78 -2.93 -2.92
CA TYR A 65 7.08 -3.52 -3.28
C TYR A 65 7.20 -4.98 -2.85
N HIS A 66 6.72 -5.34 -1.65
CA HIS A 66 6.68 -6.73 -1.19
C HIS A 66 5.79 -7.59 -2.11
N LYS A 67 4.59 -7.13 -2.48
CA LYS A 67 3.68 -7.83 -3.42
C LYS A 67 4.32 -7.99 -4.81
N LYS A 68 5.15 -7.03 -5.24
CA LYS A 68 5.97 -7.11 -6.45
C LYS A 68 7.25 -7.95 -6.30
N LYS A 69 7.50 -8.52 -5.11
CA LYS A 69 8.70 -9.30 -4.76
C LYS A 69 10.02 -8.50 -4.84
N ASP A 70 9.94 -7.18 -4.83
CA ASP A 70 11.10 -6.30 -4.67
C ASP A 70 11.36 -6.08 -3.18
N TYR A 71 11.94 -7.10 -2.55
CA TYR A 71 12.21 -7.11 -1.12
C TYR A 71 13.22 -6.04 -0.67
N PRO A 72 14.29 -5.72 -1.43
CA PRO A 72 15.19 -4.63 -1.08
C PRO A 72 14.48 -3.27 -1.01
N ALA A 73 13.64 -2.94 -2.01
CA ALA A 73 12.86 -1.70 -1.97
C ALA A 73 11.84 -1.73 -0.83
N ALA A 74 11.13 -2.85 -0.65
CA ALA A 74 10.18 -3.00 0.45
C ALA A 74 10.83 -2.72 1.82
N ARG A 75 12.00 -3.33 2.08
CA ARG A 75 12.76 -3.14 3.33
C ARG A 75 13.15 -1.68 3.53
N THR A 76 13.59 -1.01 2.47
CA THR A 76 13.92 0.43 2.49
C THR A 76 12.71 1.27 2.95
N TRP A 77 11.52 1.01 2.40
CA TRP A 77 10.31 1.75 2.75
C TRP A 77 9.77 1.39 4.15
N VAL A 78 9.91 0.14 4.59
CA VAL A 78 9.59 -0.24 5.97
C VAL A 78 10.46 0.51 6.97
N HIS A 79 11.77 0.61 6.73
CA HIS A 79 12.66 1.37 7.62
C HIS A 79 12.29 2.85 7.67
N LYS A 80 11.92 3.47 6.53
CA LYS A 80 11.40 4.84 6.52
C LYS A 80 10.13 4.98 7.39
N ALA A 81 9.21 4.02 7.30
CA ALA A 81 7.99 4.02 8.12
C ALA A 81 8.30 3.88 9.62
N LEU A 82 9.21 2.97 10.00
CA LEU A 82 9.61 2.75 11.39
C LEU A 82 10.39 3.94 11.99
N ALA A 83 11.07 4.73 11.17
CA ALA A 83 11.80 5.92 11.60
C ALA A 83 10.88 7.11 11.96
N LEU A 84 9.64 7.13 11.49
CA LEU A 84 8.68 8.15 11.90
C LEU A 84 8.26 7.94 13.38
N PRO A 85 8.00 9.02 14.14
CA PRO A 85 7.49 8.90 15.50
C PRO A 85 6.12 8.19 15.54
N THR A 86 5.73 7.70 16.71
CA THR A 86 4.40 7.17 17.01
C THR A 86 3.73 8.15 17.97
N GLY A 87 2.82 8.99 17.45
CA GLY A 87 2.15 10.02 18.24
C GLY A 87 0.67 9.74 18.52
N LEU A 88 0.03 8.93 17.67
CA LEU A 88 -1.37 8.55 17.74
C LEU A 88 -1.53 7.02 17.72
N GLU A 89 -2.68 6.52 18.19
CA GLU A 89 -3.00 5.08 18.16
C GLU A 89 -2.86 4.49 16.73
N GLU A 90 -3.26 5.23 15.70
CA GLU A 90 -3.12 4.80 14.30
C GLU A 90 -1.66 4.63 13.87
N ASP A 91 -0.73 5.39 14.46
CA ASP A 91 0.71 5.22 14.23
C ASP A 91 1.23 3.94 14.87
N GLU A 92 0.72 3.56 16.04
CA GLU A 92 1.10 2.32 16.74
C GLU A 92 0.69 1.09 15.93
N ILE A 93 -0.57 1.05 15.47
CA ILE A 93 -1.07 -0.01 14.59
C ILE A 93 -0.21 -0.10 13.32
N SER A 94 0.10 1.04 12.72
CA SER A 94 0.95 1.11 11.53
C SER A 94 2.39 0.64 11.82
N HIS A 95 2.90 0.91 13.02
CA HIS A 95 4.23 0.53 13.46
C HIS A 95 4.33 -1.00 13.63
N GLU A 96 3.34 -1.61 14.29
CA GLU A 96 3.25 -3.06 14.43
C GLU A 96 3.18 -3.77 13.08
N LYS A 97 2.34 -3.26 12.16
CA LYS A 97 2.26 -3.79 10.79
C LYS A 97 3.60 -3.67 10.05
N ALA A 98 4.31 -2.56 10.23
CA ALA A 98 5.64 -2.37 9.63
C ALA A 98 6.67 -3.37 10.20
N GLN A 99 6.68 -3.59 11.52
CA GLN A 99 7.54 -4.61 12.14
C GLN A 99 7.18 -6.03 11.66
N ALA A 100 5.88 -6.35 11.57
CA ALA A 100 5.42 -7.65 11.07
C ALA A 100 5.80 -7.88 9.60
N LEU A 101 5.76 -6.83 8.77
CA LEU A 101 6.22 -6.91 7.39
C LEU A 101 7.75 -7.09 7.32
N LEU A 102 8.52 -6.38 8.17
CA LEU A 102 9.98 -6.53 8.21
C LEU A 102 10.43 -7.95 8.52
N LYS A 103 9.70 -8.67 9.38
CA LYS A 103 9.97 -10.08 9.72
C LYS A 103 9.74 -11.05 8.54
N LYS A 104 8.96 -10.64 7.54
CA LYS A 104 8.65 -11.43 6.33
C LYS A 104 9.58 -11.12 5.16
N LEU A 105 10.36 -10.05 5.26
CA LEU A 105 11.31 -9.55 4.26
C LEU A 105 12.72 -10.04 4.55
#